data_AF-A0A520P446-F1
#
_entry.id   AF-A0A520P446-F1
#
_cell.length_a   1.000
_cell.length_b   1.000
_cell.length_c   1.000
_cell.angle_alpha   90.00
_cell.angle_beta   90.00
_cell.angle_gamma   90.00
#
_symmetry.space_group_name_H-M   'P 1'
#
loop_
_entity.id
_entity.type
_entity.pdbx_description
1 polymer ?
#
loop_
_entity_poly.entity_id
_entity_poly.type
_entity_poly.pdbx_seq_one_letter_code
_entity_poly.pdbx_strand_id
1 'polypeptide(L)' 'ADWITEVVDGLAQNGEDGNASVEQNVKTQVEAMCQQFPMYQNI' A
#
# COMPACT_ATOMS: atom_id res chain seq x y z
N ALA A 1 6.85 -10.26 -0.05
CA ALA A 1 6.25 -9.56 1.11
C ALA A 1 6.60 -8.07 1.00
N ASP A 2 6.52 -7.55 -0.21
CA ASP A 2 7.40 -6.46 -0.63
C ASP A 2 6.77 -5.08 -0.40
N TRP A 3 5.44 -5.00 -0.36
CA TRP A 3 4.73 -3.76 -0.08
C TRP A 3 4.83 -3.31 1.38
N ILE A 4 4.90 -4.25 2.32
CA ILE A 4 5.11 -3.91 3.73
C ILE A 4 6.54 -3.37 3.92
N THR A 5 7.52 -3.97 3.26
CA THR A 5 8.91 -3.50 3.29
C THR A 5 9.05 -2.12 2.67
N GLU A 6 8.32 -1.82 1.60
CA GLU A 6 8.31 -0.49 0.96
C GLU A 6 7.77 0.61 1.87
N VAL A 7 6.74 0.33 2.68
CA VAL A 7 6.25 1.27 3.71
C VAL A 7 7.27 1.43 4.83
N VAL A 8 7.88 0.35 5.30
CA VAL A 8 8.84 0.38 6.41
C VAL A 8 10.15 1.08 6.01
N ASP A 9 10.65 0.83 4.79
CA ASP A 9 11.82 1.52 4.23
C ASP A 9 11.50 2.99 3.93
N GLY A 10 10.29 3.29 3.44
CA GLY A 10 9.80 4.65 3.26
C GLY A 10 9.73 5.43 4.58
N LEU A 11 9.24 4.78 5.64
CA LEU A 11 9.20 5.34 7.00
C LEU A 11 10.61 5.54 7.56
N ALA A 12 11.53 4.60 7.30
CA ALA A 12 12.92 4.67 7.74
C ALA A 12 13.75 5.73 7.00
N GLN A 13 13.49 5.96 5.71
CA GLN A 13 14.21 6.95 4.90
C GLN A 13 13.65 8.37 5.01
N ASN A 14 12.32 8.53 5.03
CA ASN A 14 11.68 9.84 4.95
C ASN A 14 11.16 10.37 6.29
N GLY A 15 11.08 9.52 7.32
CA GLY A 15 10.44 9.86 8.59
C GLY A 15 8.93 10.03 8.48
N GLU A 16 8.25 10.14 9.62
CA GLU A 16 6.78 10.15 9.75
C GLU A 16 6.09 11.22 8.88
N ASP A 17 6.71 12.41 8.74
CA ASP A 17 6.19 13.51 7.93
C ASP A 17 6.38 13.32 6.41
N GLY A 18 7.34 12.50 5.98
CA GLY A 18 7.65 12.27 4.57
C GLY A 18 7.00 11.03 3.96
N ASN A 19 6.37 10.18 4.78
CA ASN A 19 5.82 8.91 4.33
C ASN A 19 4.41 9.01 3.74
N ALA A 20 3.73 10.15 3.87
CA ALA A 20 2.36 10.34 3.38
C ALA A 20 2.21 10.04 1.87
N SER A 21 3.22 10.41 1.06
CA SER A 21 3.20 10.11 -0.39
C SER A 21 3.43 8.62 -0.68
N VAL A 22 4.20 7.93 0.16
CA VAL A 22 4.46 6.49 0.02
C VAL A 22 3.23 5.70 0.44
N GLU A 23 2.58 6.09 1.53
CA GLU A 23 1.32 5.50 2.00
C GLU A 23 0.19 5.63 0.97
N GLN A 24 0.09 6.79 0.31
CA GLN A 24 -0.90 7.01 -0.75
C GLN A 24 -0.65 6.09 -1.96
N ASN A 25 0.62 5.89 -2.35
CA ASN A 25 0.99 4.99 -3.44
C ASN A 25 0.68 3.53 -3.09
N VAL A 26 1.04 3.08 -1.89
CA VAL A 26 0.78 1.71 -1.44
C VAL A 26 -0.72 1.46 -1.32
N LYS A 27 -1.50 2.42 -0.81
CA LYS A 27 -2.96 2.32 -0.76
C LYS A 27 -3.56 2.12 -2.15
N THR A 28 -3.11 2.89 -3.14
CA THR A 28 -3.58 2.77 -4.53
C THR A 28 -3.24 1.40 -5.12
N GLN A 29 -2.04 0.88 -4.88
CA GLN A 29 -1.64 -0.45 -5.31
C GLN A 29 -2.49 -1.56 -4.66
N VAL A 30 -2.79 -1.42 -3.36
CA VAL A 30 -3.64 -2.37 -2.62
C VAL A 30 -5.08 -2.33 -3.12
N GLU A 31 -5.65 -1.15 -3.38
CA GLU A 31 -6.99 -1.02 -3.95
C GLU A 31 -7.08 -1.69 -5.34
N ALA A 32 -6.08 -1.48 -6.20
CA ALA A 32 -6.00 -2.14 -7.50
C ALA A 32 -5.90 -3.68 -7.38
N MET A 33 -5.18 -4.18 -6.38
CA MET A 33 -5.11 -5.62 -6.10
C MET A 33 -6.44 -6.18 -5.60
N CYS A 34 -7.11 -5.48 -4.68
CA CYS A 34 -8.43 -5.86 -4.19
C CYS A 34 -9.48 -5.89 -5.33
N GLN A 35 -9.36 -5.00 -6.31
CA GLN A 35 -10.19 -5.05 -7.52
C GLN A 35 -9.89 -6.27 -8.41
N GLN A 36 -8.63 -6.73 -8.46
CA GLN A 36 -8.27 -7.95 -9.20
C GLN A 36 -8.75 -9.23 -8.51
N PHE A 37 -8.90 -9.22 -7.18
CA PHE A 37 -9.39 -10.36 -6.40
C PHE A 37 -10.71 -10.03 -5.69
N PRO A 38 -11.83 -9.95 -6.42
CA PRO A 38 -13.14 -9.71 -5.83
C PRO A 38 -13.53 -10.89 -4.92
N MET A 39 -13.49 -10.67 -3.61
CA MET A 39 -13.80 -11.68 -2.59
C MET A 39 -15.30 -12.02 -2.50
N TYR A 40 -16.18 -11.21 -3.12
CA TYR A 40 -17.64 -11.40 -3.11
C TYR A 40 -18.20 -11.30 -4.53
N GLN A 41 -17.87 -12.27 -5.39
CA GLN A 41 -18.45 -12.33 -6.73
C GLN A 41 -19.90 -12.86 -6.77
N ASN A 42 -20.37 -13.55 -5.72
CA ASN A 42 -21.61 -14.36 -5.76
C ASN A 42 -22.54 -14.19 -4.53
N ILE A 43 -22.58 -13.02 -3.90
CA ILE A 43 -23.69 -12.59 -3.03
C ILE A 43 -24.40 -11.41 -3.67
#